data_AF-A0A819SIY5-F1
#
_entry.id   AF-A0A819SIY5-F1
#
_cell.length_a   1.000
_cell.length_b   1.000
_cell.length_c   1.000
_cell.angle_alpha   90.00
_cell.angle_beta   90.00
_cell.angle_gamma   90.00
#
_symmetry.space_group_name_H-M   'P 1'
#
loop_
_entity.id
_entity.type
_entity.pdbx_description
1 polymer ?
#
loop_
_entity_poly.entity_id
_entity_poly.type
_entity_poly.pdbx_seq_one_letter_code
_entity_poly.pdbx_strand_id
1 'polypeptide(L)'
;MLTITQLSLVILCLYASFCVIHGASVYQMNEEIRQGRAPKTIKRIDAANPDLFDRFIHAHFSGDENLALYINGEWKHGSKTLTNAEKTWLKNNGWKNIG
;
A
#
# COMPACT_ATOMS: atom_id res chain seq x y z
N MET A 1 18.36 33.52 28.28
CA MET A 1 18.19 33.71 26.82
C MET A 1 18.17 32.31 26.20
N LEU A 2 17.00 31.80 25.81
CA LEU A 2 16.88 30.47 25.18
C LEU A 2 17.05 30.66 23.66
N THR A 3 18.16 30.18 23.10
CA THR A 3 18.37 30.16 21.65
C THR A 3 18.39 28.70 21.17
N ILE A 4 17.40 28.41 20.34
CA ILE A 4 17.15 27.17 19.61
C ILE A 4 18.25 26.97 18.57
N THR A 5 18.96 25.85 18.59
CA THR A 5 19.54 25.20 17.40
C THR A 5 19.88 23.75 17.70
N GLN A 6 18.86 22.90 17.70
CA GLN A 6 19.02 21.45 17.65
C GLN A 6 19.44 21.05 16.23
N LEU A 7 20.74 21.10 15.95
CA LEU A 7 21.32 20.73 14.66
C LEU A 7 22.54 19.84 14.90
N SER A 8 22.30 18.61 15.34
CA SER A 8 23.32 17.55 15.43
C SER A 8 22.66 16.17 15.61
N LEU A 9 21.87 15.73 14.63
CA LEU A 9 21.75 14.29 14.35
C LEU A 9 21.97 14.10 12.84
N VAL A 10 23.22 14.34 12.51
CA VAL A 10 23.84 14.21 11.19
C VAL A 10 24.08 12.72 10.94
N ILE A 11 23.65 12.24 9.77
CA ILE A 11 24.22 11.10 9.03
C ILE A 11 24.04 9.71 9.65
N LEU A 12 23.04 8.99 9.15
CA LEU A 12 23.15 7.57 8.76
C LEU A 12 21.86 7.12 8.04
N CYS A 13 21.69 7.53 6.78
CA CYS A 13 20.82 6.80 5.85
C CYS A 13 21.09 7.17 4.37
N LEU A 14 22.35 7.47 4.03
CA LEU A 14 22.78 7.66 2.64
C LEU A 14 23.14 6.34 1.92
N TYR A 15 22.88 5.17 2.51
CA TYR A 15 23.20 3.87 1.92
C TYR A 15 22.08 2.85 2.15
N ALA A 16 20.97 3.07 1.45
CA ALA A 16 20.21 2.02 0.80
C ALA A 16 19.07 2.71 0.05
N SER A 17 18.93 2.45 -1.24
CA SER A 17 17.68 2.65 -1.96
C SER A 17 16.64 1.66 -1.44
N PHE A 18 16.28 1.76 -0.15
CA PHE A 18 14.97 1.32 0.31
C PHE A 18 14.01 2.37 -0.20
N CYS A 19 13.26 1.98 -1.23
CA CYS A 19 12.07 2.70 -1.66
C CYS A 19 11.08 2.68 -0.49
N VAL A 20 11.28 3.56 0.49
CA VAL A 20 10.25 3.94 1.47
C VAL A 20 9.25 4.76 0.69
N ILE A 21 8.37 4.07 -0.04
CA ILE A 21 7.05 4.61 -0.31
C ILE A 21 6.47 4.91 1.07
N HIS A 22 5.93 6.11 1.26
CA HIS A 22 5.32 6.61 2.50
C HIS A 22 4.02 5.85 2.90
N GLY A 23 3.97 4.53 2.66
CA GLY A 23 2.85 3.62 2.94
C GLY A 23 3.35 2.33 3.59
N ALA A 24 2.47 1.61 4.28
CA ALA A 24 2.82 0.38 4.97
C ALA A 24 3.37 -0.69 4.00
N SER A 25 4.30 -1.52 4.46
CA SER A 25 4.76 -2.69 3.71
C SER A 25 3.59 -3.67 3.46
N VAL A 26 3.68 -4.47 2.39
CA VAL A 26 2.68 -5.52 2.07
C VAL A 26 2.41 -6.43 3.28
N TYR A 27 3.47 -6.75 4.04
CA TYR A 27 3.35 -7.51 5.28
C TYR A 27 2.48 -6.80 6.33
N GLN A 28 2.76 -5.53 6.61
CA GLN A 28 1.97 -4.73 7.56
C GLN A 28 0.51 -4.61 7.13
N MET A 29 0.24 -4.41 5.84
CA MET A 29 -1.12 -4.34 5.32
C MET A 29 -1.86 -5.68 5.49
N ASN A 30 -1.20 -6.81 5.20
CA ASN A 30 -1.79 -8.12 5.42
C ASN A 30 -2.04 -8.41 6.90
N GLU A 31 -1.18 -7.91 7.79
CA GLU A 31 -1.43 -7.97 9.24
C GLU A 31 -2.65 -7.12 9.66
N GLU A 32 -2.84 -5.93 9.08
CA GLU A 32 -4.06 -5.15 9.32
C GLU A 32 -5.32 -5.86 8.84
N ILE A 33 -5.25 -6.52 7.67
CA ILE A 33 -6.35 -7.35 7.15
C ILE A 33 -6.65 -8.49 8.11
N ARG A 34 -5.63 -9.24 8.53
CA ARG A 34 -5.76 -10.36 9.48
C ARG A 34 -6.34 -9.91 10.83
N GLN A 35 -5.97 -8.71 11.28
CA GLN A 35 -6.45 -8.12 12.53
C GLN A 35 -7.81 -7.42 12.38
N GLY A 36 -8.40 -7.40 11.17
CA GLY A 36 -9.71 -6.78 10.91
C GLY A 36 -9.69 -5.25 10.95
N ARG A 37 -8.52 -4.62 10.84
CA ARG A 37 -8.36 -3.17 10.77
C ARG A 37 -8.45 -2.61 9.35
N ALA A 38 -8.32 -3.46 8.34
CA ALA A 38 -8.62 -3.11 6.96
C ALA A 38 -10.12 -3.28 6.65
N PRO A 39 -10.63 -2.63 5.58
CA PRO A 39 -11.98 -2.90 5.07
C PRO A 39 -12.20 -4.40 4.82
N LYS A 40 -13.31 -4.96 5.32
CA LYS A 40 -13.64 -6.40 5.24
C LYS A 40 -13.72 -6.95 3.80
N THR A 41 -13.89 -6.06 2.83
CA THR A 41 -13.95 -6.36 1.41
C THR A 41 -12.58 -6.49 0.76
N ILE A 42 -11.48 -6.20 1.46
CA ILE A 42 -10.11 -6.44 1.01
C ILE A 42 -9.64 -7.76 1.64
N LYS A 43 -9.32 -8.74 0.78
CA LYS A 43 -8.98 -10.11 1.18
C LYS A 43 -7.49 -10.26 1.52
N ARG A 44 -6.62 -9.66 0.71
CA ARG A 44 -5.15 -9.68 0.88
C ARG A 44 -4.47 -8.69 -0.08
N ILE A 45 -3.21 -8.41 0.21
CA ILE A 45 -2.29 -7.69 -0.67
C ILE A 45 -1.21 -8.64 -1.15
N ASP A 46 -1.03 -8.74 -2.45
CA ASP A 46 0.04 -9.53 -3.07
C ASP A 46 1.18 -8.59 -3.48
N ALA A 47 2.41 -8.99 -3.19
CA ALA A 47 3.61 -8.25 -3.57
C ALA A 47 3.85 -8.35 -5.08
N ALA A 48 4.57 -7.36 -5.64
CA ALA A 48 5.05 -7.47 -7.01
C ALA A 48 6.00 -8.68 -7.13
N ASN A 49 5.81 -9.49 -8.16
CA ASN A 49 6.75 -10.55 -8.49
C ASN A 49 7.45 -10.17 -9.81
N PRO A 50 8.73 -9.77 -9.78
CA PRO A 50 9.44 -9.32 -10.97
C PRO A 50 9.69 -10.44 -11.99
N ASP A 51 9.64 -11.70 -11.57
CA ASP A 51 9.83 -12.88 -12.44
C ASP A 51 8.54 -13.32 -13.14
N LEU A 52 7.40 -12.76 -12.72
CA LEU A 52 6.10 -12.97 -13.35
C LEU A 52 5.70 -11.68 -14.09
N PHE A 53 4.79 -11.80 -15.07
CA PHE A 53 4.18 -10.63 -15.72
C PHE A 53 3.45 -9.69 -14.73
N ASP A 54 3.29 -10.12 -13.47
CA ASP A 54 2.63 -9.45 -12.36
C ASP A 54 3.57 -8.46 -11.64
N ARG A 55 3.92 -7.40 -12.37
CA ARG A 55 4.98 -6.46 -12.00
C ARG A 55 4.61 -5.44 -10.93
N PHE A 56 3.40 -5.50 -10.37
CA PHE A 56 2.91 -4.51 -9.43
C PHE A 56 2.26 -5.14 -8.20
N ILE A 57 2.44 -4.47 -7.07
CA ILE A 57 1.65 -4.73 -5.86
C ILE A 57 0.17 -4.54 -6.20
N HIS A 58 -0.68 -5.46 -5.74
CA HIS A 58 -2.11 -5.37 -5.99
C HIS A 58 -2.95 -5.89 -4.81
N ALA A 59 -4.13 -5.31 -4.67
CA ALA A 59 -5.11 -5.67 -3.66
C ALA A 59 -6.15 -6.62 -4.26
N HIS A 60 -6.40 -7.74 -3.60
CA HIS A 60 -7.50 -8.67 -3.92
C HIS A 60 -8.73 -8.35 -3.10
N PHE A 61 -9.90 -8.34 -3.73
CA PHE A 61 -11.16 -8.08 -3.07
C PHE A 61 -11.94 -9.36 -2.77
N SER A 62 -12.74 -9.34 -1.71
CA SER A 62 -13.66 -10.43 -1.36
C SER A 62 -14.84 -10.47 -2.33
N GLY A 63 -15.32 -11.68 -2.64
CA GLY A 63 -16.51 -11.89 -3.48
C GLY A 63 -16.22 -12.32 -4.92
N ASP A 64 -15.02 -12.06 -5.42
CA ASP A 64 -14.55 -12.55 -6.72
C ASP A 64 -13.02 -12.73 -6.67
N GLU A 65 -12.54 -13.92 -7.05
CA GLU A 65 -11.10 -14.23 -7.07
C GLU A 65 -10.36 -13.53 -8.21
N ASN A 66 -11.10 -13.05 -9.22
CA ASN A 66 -10.59 -12.29 -10.36
C ASN A 66 -10.82 -10.77 -10.20
N LEU A 67 -10.95 -10.27 -8.98
CA LEU A 67 -11.09 -8.84 -8.73
C LEU A 67 -9.87 -8.29 -8.00
N ALA A 68 -8.98 -7.66 -8.76
CA ALA A 68 -7.70 -7.19 -8.26
C ALA A 68 -7.33 -5.81 -8.79
N LEU A 69 -6.82 -4.95 -7.91
CA LEU A 69 -6.46 -3.55 -8.20
C LEU A 69 -4.98 -3.31 -7.95
N TYR A 70 -4.26 -2.92 -8.99
CA TYR A 70 -2.86 -2.53 -8.88
C TYR A 70 -2.68 -1.24 -8.06
N ILE A 71 -1.49 -1.09 -7.47
CA ILE A 71 -1.12 0.10 -6.66
C ILE A 71 -1.17 1.42 -7.44
N ASN A 72 -1.11 1.39 -8.78
CA ASN A 72 -1.26 2.56 -9.63
C ASN A 72 -2.73 2.97 -9.88
N GLY A 73 -3.69 2.19 -9.36
CA GLY A 73 -5.13 2.42 -9.52
C GLY A 73 -5.77 1.74 -10.73
N GLU A 74 -5.01 0.98 -11.52
CA GLU A 74 -5.55 0.21 -12.64
C GLU A 74 -6.03 -1.17 -12.19
N TRP A 75 -7.16 -1.61 -12.72
CA TRP A 75 -7.66 -2.96 -12.44
C TRP A 75 -6.83 -3.99 -13.20
N LYS A 76 -6.28 -4.95 -12.45
CA LYS A 76 -5.58 -6.13 -12.99
C LYS A 76 -6.58 -7.09 -13.63
N HIS A 77 -7.65 -7.37 -12.90
CA HIS A 77 -8.76 -8.22 -13.35
C HIS A 77 -10.07 -7.65 -12.80
N GLY A 78 -11.13 -7.77 -13.61
CA GLY A 78 -12.46 -7.26 -13.26
C GLY A 78 -12.50 -5.75 -13.08
N SER A 79 -13.58 -5.25 -12.48
CA SER A 79 -13.64 -3.92 -11.90
C SER A 79 -14.80 -3.82 -10.92
N LYS A 80 -14.69 -2.93 -9.94
CA LYS A 80 -15.82 -2.53 -9.10
C LYS A 80 -15.74 -1.05 -8.75
N THR A 81 -16.86 -0.49 -8.32
CA THR A 81 -16.84 0.78 -7.60
C THR A 81 -16.30 0.56 -6.20
N LEU A 82 -15.20 1.25 -5.86
CA LEU A 82 -14.66 1.23 -4.50
C LEU A 82 -15.57 2.04 -3.56
N THR A 83 -15.76 1.54 -2.35
CA THR A 83 -16.35 2.28 -1.24
C THR A 83 -15.38 3.35 -0.73
N ASN A 84 -15.89 4.35 -0.02
CA ASN A 84 -15.04 5.40 0.55
C ASN A 84 -14.02 4.84 1.56
N ALA A 85 -14.40 3.82 2.34
CA ALA A 85 -13.49 3.17 3.28
C ALA A 85 -12.33 2.45 2.57
N GLU A 86 -12.61 1.75 1.47
CA GLU A 86 -11.58 1.13 0.62
C GLU A 86 -10.66 2.20 0.02
N LYS A 87 -11.21 3.27 -0.55
CA LYS A 87 -10.40 4.37 -1.13
C LYS A 87 -9.48 5.00 -0.09
N THR A 88 -10.01 5.33 1.09
CA THR A 88 -9.21 5.95 2.16
C THR A 88 -8.10 5.02 2.62
N TRP A 89 -8.41 3.75 2.92
CA TRP A 89 -7.41 2.80 3.39
C TRP A 89 -6.33 2.53 2.33
N LEU A 90 -6.72 2.36 1.06
CA LEU A 90 -5.78 2.14 -0.04
C LEU A 90 -4.90 3.38 -0.29
N LYS A 91 -5.46 4.59 -0.29
CA LYS A 91 -4.69 5.85 -0.44
C LYS A 91 -3.67 6.03 0.69
N ASN A 92 -4.08 5.76 1.93
CA ASN A 92 -3.19 5.82 3.09
C ASN A 92 -2.03 4.81 3.00
N ASN A 93 -2.23 3.72 2.26
CA ASN A 93 -1.22 2.69 2.00
C ASN A 93 -0.55 2.81 0.63
N GLY A 94 -0.65 3.97 -0.03
CA GLY A 94 0.14 4.29 -1.21
C GLY A 94 -0.49 3.98 -2.56
N TRP A 95 -1.76 3.56 -2.62
CA TRP A 95 -2.48 3.48 -3.90
C TRP A 95 -2.70 4.87 -4.47
N LYS A 96 -2.39 5.01 -5.76
CA LYS A 96 -2.53 6.27 -6.50
C LYS A 96 -3.71 6.18 -7.47
N ASN A 97 -4.25 7.33 -7.85
CA ASN A 97 -5.25 7.46 -8.92
C ASN A 97 -6.56 6.65 -8.73
N ILE A 98 -6.94 6.30 -7.50
CA ILE A 98 -8.23 5.65 -7.22
C ILE A 98 -9.32 6.70 -6.97
N GLY A 99 -10.27 6.76 -7.91
CA GLY A 99 -11.42 7.67 -7.94
C GLY A 99 -12.58 7.20 -7.08
#